data_AF-A0A2D8P5V5-F1
#
_entry.id   AF-A0A2D8P5V5-F1
#
_cell.length_a   1.000
_cell.length_b   1.000
_cell.length_c   1.000
_cell.angle_alpha   90.00
_cell.angle_beta   90.00
_cell.angle_gamma   90.00
#
_symmetry.space_group_name_H-M   'P 1'
#
loop_
_entity.id
_entity.type
_entity.pdbx_description
1 polymer ?
#
loop_
_entity_poly.entity_id
_entity_poly.type
_entity_poly.pdbx_seq_one_letter_code
_entity_poly.pdbx_strand_id
1 'polypeptide(L)'
;MYDQTDTTRATGAELRQFIERFERLEMEKKDAADQQKEVMSEAKGRGYDTKVMRKVIALRKREPDDIAEEEAILDMYKSALGMG
;
A
#
# COMPACT_ATOMS: atom_id res chain seq x y z
N MET A 1 46.36 2.81 20.90
CA MET A 1 45.19 3.70 20.80
C MET A 1 44.56 3.47 19.45
N TYR A 2 43.61 2.53 19.33
CA TYR A 2 42.80 2.44 18.12
C TYR A 2 41.76 3.54 18.18
N ASP A 3 41.67 4.25 17.07
CA ASP A 3 41.23 5.63 16.95
C ASP A 3 39.70 5.74 16.99
N GLN A 4 39.14 6.46 17.98
CA GLN A 4 37.71 6.80 18.05
C GLN A 4 37.21 7.46 16.74
N THR A 5 38.11 8.09 15.99
CA THR A 5 37.83 8.71 14.69
C THR A 5 37.52 7.67 13.60
N ASP A 6 38.17 6.51 13.59
CA ASP A 6 37.91 5.43 12.62
C ASP A 6 36.59 4.72 12.92
N THR A 7 36.26 4.51 14.20
CA THR A 7 34.95 3.99 14.60
C THR A 7 33.82 4.96 14.21
N THR A 8 34.03 6.28 14.38
CA THR A 8 33.05 7.31 14.00
C THR A 8 32.87 7.41 12.48
N ARG A 9 33.93 7.20 11.70
CA ARG A 9 33.85 7.15 10.23
C ARG A 9 33.10 5.89 9.75
N ALA A 10 33.35 4.75 10.38
CA ALA A 10 32.65 3.50 10.08
C ALA A 10 31.15 3.59 10.38
N THR A 11 30.75 4.15 11.53
CA THR A 11 29.34 4.36 11.87
C THR A 11 28.65 5.37 10.95
N GLY A 12 29.35 6.42 10.54
CA GLY A 12 28.83 7.38 9.55
C GLY A 12 28.64 6.77 8.16
N ALA A 13 29.48 5.81 7.75
CA ALA A 13 29.34 5.11 6.48
C ALA A 13 28.14 4.16 6.47
N GLU A 14 27.93 3.41 7.56
CA GLU A 14 26.77 2.52 7.72
C GLU A 14 25.45 3.31 7.75
N LEU A 15 25.40 4.43 8.49
CA LEU A 15 24.23 5.30 8.51
C LEU A 15 23.87 5.83 7.11
N ARG A 16 24.87 6.25 6.32
CA ARG A 16 24.66 6.68 4.92
C ARG A 16 24.05 5.56 4.08
N GLN A 17 24.54 4.32 4.20
CA GLN A 17 23.97 3.20 3.46
C GLN A 17 22.49 2.95 3.80
N PHE A 18 22.10 3.05 5.08
CA PHE A 18 20.69 2.94 5.46
C PHE A 18 19.83 4.06 4.88
N ILE A 19 20.31 5.31 4.93
CA ILE A 19 19.61 6.47 4.37
C ILE A 19 19.43 6.31 2.86
N GLU A 20 20.50 6.05 2.12
CA GLU A 20 20.46 5.91 0.66
C GLU A 20 19.54 4.75 0.22
N ARG A 21 19.55 3.63 0.97
CA ARG A 21 18.61 2.53 0.72
C ARG A 21 17.16 2.95 0.95
N PHE A 22 16.88 3.70 2.01
CA PHE A 22 15.54 4.18 2.32
C PHE A 22 15.04 5.19 1.28
N GLU A 23 15.88 6.17 0.89
CA GLU A 23 15.54 7.16 -0.13
C GLU A 23 15.23 6.51 -1.49
N ARG A 24 16.01 5.48 -1.86
CA ARG A 24 15.71 4.70 -3.06
C ARG A 24 14.36 3.99 -2.96
N LEU A 25 14.02 3.39 -1.82
CA LEU A 25 12.71 2.76 -1.60
C LEU A 25 11.56 3.78 -1.67
N GLU A 26 11.76 5.00 -1.16
CA GLU A 26 10.75 6.06 -1.28
C GLU A 26 10.58 6.54 -2.73
N MET A 27 11.66 6.59 -3.52
CA MET A 27 11.56 6.83 -4.96
C MET A 27 10.80 5.71 -5.68
N GLU A 28 11.15 4.46 -5.45
CA GLU A 28 10.47 3.29 -6.03
C GLU A 28 8.96 3.29 -5.69
N LYS A 29 8.62 3.62 -4.45
CA LYS A 29 7.24 3.75 -3.99
C LYS A 29 6.50 4.89 -4.70
N LYS A 30 7.15 6.02 -4.94
CA LYS A 30 6.58 7.14 -5.68
C LYS A 30 6.31 6.75 -7.13
N ASP A 31 7.29 6.14 -7.80
CA ASP A 31 7.16 5.69 -9.19
C ASP A 31 6.02 4.66 -9.33
N ALA A 32 5.93 3.70 -8.40
CA ALA A 32 4.83 2.74 -8.36
C ALA A 32 3.47 3.42 -8.14
N ALA A 33 3.39 4.44 -7.28
CA ALA A 33 2.17 5.20 -7.05
C ALA A 33 1.73 5.98 -8.30
N ASP A 34 2.67 6.54 -9.05
CA ASP A 34 2.38 7.27 -10.29
C ASP A 34 1.93 6.30 -11.40
N GLN A 35 2.58 5.14 -11.55
CA GLN A 35 2.12 4.08 -12.45
C GLN A 35 0.69 3.59 -12.10
N GLN A 36 0.37 3.45 -10.81
CA GLN A 36 -0.99 3.09 -10.38
C GLN A 36 -2.03 4.15 -10.77
N LYS A 37 -1.67 5.44 -10.74
CA LYS A 37 -2.57 6.52 -11.20
C LYS A 37 -2.79 6.46 -12.71
N GLU A 38 -1.76 6.18 -13.49
CA GLU A 38 -1.87 6.02 -14.95
C GLU A 38 -2.83 4.89 -15.32
N VAL A 39 -2.70 3.72 -14.69
CA VAL A 39 -3.61 2.58 -14.88
C VAL A 39 -5.07 2.96 -14.58
N MET A 40 -5.30 3.69 -13.47
CA MET A 40 -6.64 4.14 -13.11
C MET A 40 -7.18 5.18 -14.11
N SER A 41 -6.33 6.08 -14.61
CA SER A 41 -6.70 7.07 -15.61
C SER A 41 -7.09 6.40 -16.93
N GLU A 42 -6.31 5.42 -17.37
CA GLU A 42 -6.59 4.62 -18.56
C GLU A 42 -7.92 3.85 -18.42
N ALA A 43 -8.14 3.18 -17.30
CA ALA A 43 -9.38 2.47 -17.03
C ALA A 43 -10.59 3.43 -17.07
N LYS A 44 -10.46 4.64 -16.50
CA LYS A 44 -11.49 5.67 -16.59
C LYS A 44 -11.76 6.08 -18.04
N GLY A 45 -10.72 6.29 -18.85
CA GLY A 45 -10.85 6.62 -20.27
C GLY A 45 -11.54 5.53 -21.09
N ARG A 46 -11.42 4.27 -20.67
CA ARG A 46 -12.11 3.10 -21.24
C ARG A 46 -13.53 2.90 -20.70
N GLY A 47 -14.00 3.72 -19.77
CA GLY A 47 -15.36 3.68 -19.22
C GLY A 47 -15.54 2.88 -17.93
N TYR A 48 -14.46 2.42 -17.29
CA TYR A 48 -14.56 1.71 -16.00
C TYR A 48 -14.73 2.68 -14.82
N ASP A 49 -15.50 2.25 -13.81
CA ASP A 49 -15.60 2.97 -12.53
C ASP A 49 -14.38 2.66 -11.64
N THR A 50 -13.42 3.60 -11.62
CA THR A 50 -12.20 3.47 -10.81
C THR A 50 -12.44 3.45 -9.30
N LYS A 51 -13.59 3.93 -8.79
CA LYS A 51 -13.95 3.84 -7.37
C LYS A 51 -14.33 2.41 -7.03
N VAL A 52 -15.11 1.75 -7.89
CA VAL A 52 -15.44 0.33 -7.75
C VAL A 52 -14.20 -0.54 -7.90
N MET A 53 -13.33 -0.26 -8.88
CA MET A 53 -12.07 -1.01 -9.04
C MET A 53 -11.19 -0.94 -7.78
N ARG A 54 -11.05 0.23 -7.15
CA ARG A 54 -10.29 0.35 -5.87
C ARG A 54 -10.89 -0.51 -4.76
N LYS A 55 -12.23 -0.59 -4.66
CA LYS A 55 -12.89 -1.50 -3.71
C LYS A 55 -12.55 -2.96 -4.00
N VAL A 56 -12.62 -3.37 -5.26
CA VAL A 56 -12.25 -4.75 -5.67
C VAL A 56 -10.79 -5.05 -5.33
N ILE A 57 -9.85 -4.14 -5.61
CA ILE A 57 -8.43 -4.32 -5.26
C ILE A 57 -8.25 -4.45 -3.74
N ALA A 58 -8.97 -3.66 -2.94
CA ALA A 58 -8.91 -3.75 -1.48
C ALA A 58 -9.48 -5.09 -0.97
N LEU A 59 -10.61 -5.54 -1.51
CA LEU A 59 -11.20 -6.85 -1.18
C LEU A 59 -10.22 -7.99 -1.50
N ARG A 60 -9.56 -7.93 -2.66
CA ARG A 60 -8.58 -8.96 -3.09
C ARG A 60 -7.33 -9.07 -2.23
N LYS A 61 -7.09 -8.13 -1.31
CA LYS A 61 -5.95 -8.15 -0.37
C LYS A 61 -6.29 -8.78 0.97
N ARG A 62 -7.56 -9.09 1.23
CA ARG A 62 -8.04 -9.68 2.48
C ARG A 62 -8.13 -11.19 2.36
N GLU A 63 -8.08 -11.88 3.49
CA GLU A 63 -8.33 -13.32 3.54
C GLU A 63 -9.80 -13.62 3.21
N PRO A 64 -10.12 -14.69 2.47
CA PRO A 64 -11.49 -15.03 2.10
C PRO A 64 -12.44 -15.16 3.29
N ASP A 65 -11.95 -15.73 4.40
CA ASP A 65 -12.76 -15.94 5.62
C ASP A 65 -13.12 -14.60 6.28
N ASP A 66 -12.19 -13.63 6.34
CA ASP A 66 -12.45 -12.28 6.85
C ASP A 66 -13.51 -11.54 6.01
N ILE A 67 -13.56 -11.82 4.70
CA ILE A 67 -14.57 -11.22 3.81
C ILE A 67 -15.93 -11.84 4.10
N ALA A 68 -16.01 -13.17 4.21
CA ALA A 68 -17.25 -13.89 4.46
C ALA A 68 -17.87 -13.53 5.82
N GLU A 69 -17.06 -13.37 6.86
CA GLU A 69 -17.53 -12.95 8.19
C GLU A 69 -18.13 -11.53 8.14
N GLU A 70 -17.44 -10.58 7.52
CA GLU A 70 -17.95 -9.21 7.38
C GLU A 70 -19.22 -9.16 6.53
N GLU A 71 -19.30 -9.92 5.44
CA GLU A 71 -20.49 -10.00 4.60
C GLU A 71 -21.69 -10.55 5.36
N ALA A 72 -21.50 -11.60 6.18
CA ALA A 72 -22.56 -12.15 7.02
C ALA A 72 -23.10 -11.13 8.04
N ILE A 73 -22.19 -10.37 8.68
CA ILE A 73 -22.56 -9.30 9.62
C ILE A 73 -23.30 -8.17 8.89
N LEU A 74 -22.80 -7.77 7.73
CA LEU A 74 -23.41 -6.72 6.92
C LEU A 74 -24.83 -7.09 6.49
N ASP A 75 -25.05 -8.34 6.07
CA ASP A 75 -26.38 -8.81 5.68
C ASP A 75 -27.36 -8.88 6.84
N MET A 76 -26.88 -9.27 8.03
CA MET A 76 -27.67 -9.20 9.26
C MET A 76 -28.11 -7.75 9.55
N TYR A 77 -27.19 -6.79 9.43
CA TYR A 77 -27.51 -5.37 9.66
C TYR A 77 -28.46 -4.81 8.61
N LYS A 78 -28.25 -5.09 7.32
CA LYS A 78 -29.19 -4.68 6.26
C LYS A 78 -30.58 -5.23 6.51
N SER A 79 -30.67 -6.51 6.87
CA SER A 79 -31.94 -7.17 7.19
C SER A 79 -32.65 -6.49 8.36
N ALA A 80 -31.92 -6.20 9.45
CA ALA A 80 -32.46 -5.49 10.60
C ALA A 80 -32.96 -4.06 10.28
N LEU A 81 -32.34 -3.42 9.28
CA LEU A 81 -32.71 -2.08 8.82
C LEU A 81 -33.73 -2.08 7.66
N GLY A 82 -34.20 -3.24 7.20
CA GLY A 82 -35.14 -3.35 6.08
C GLY A 82 -34.54 -2.95 4.72
N MET A 83 -33.22 -3.13 4.55
CA MET A 83 -32.47 -2.78 3.33
C MET A 83 -32.23 -3.99 2.40
N GLY A 84 -33.11 -5.00 2.43
CA GLY A 84 -33.04 -6.23 1.62
C GLY A 84 -33.79 -6.13 0.29
#